data_AF-A0A1E2WTI4-F1
#
_entry.id   AF-A0A1E2WTI4-F1
#
_cell.length_a   1.000
_cell.length_b   1.000
_cell.length_c   1.000
_cell.angle_alpha   90.00
_cell.angle_beta   90.00
_cell.angle_gamma   90.00
#
_symmetry.space_group_name_H-M   'P 1'
#
loop_
_entity.id
_entity.type
_entity.pdbx_description
1 polymer ?
#
loop_
_entity_poly.entity_id
_entity_poly.type
_entity_poly.pdbx_seq_one_letter_code
_entity_poly.pdbx_strand_id
1 'polypeptide(L)'
;MSESVVLDTALCLPASEIEALIQGRMIAIMPRTFINSGRQFALYPIDISINLQSYEEYYRPSFLSIAQTVLAQQACEKVVVKAWARCEGCILHPPESLDSLSLLTVWTKEALQQTLGQRPHLVLAYLRVYLLPQSLEILLQSQNPQFRPLNSSLIVSEEKPVINDRTFTQRKRQLEKLEPPLHPELEELQSAIASLTISQPAAKQLDEDIKAFLGWSSDKPTNPLDLDLSWIQKIAKVGNSSDGHTFEKLVRKGLLKLGFTGSGLNPDATGGAGGMDFYTEQPYPIVGECKATKTEKVTDGTPTQLLKIGMNHLGKFQYDTSIKLIVAAGELNFFASRTATENQMNVISPETLQKLVELQAHYKNSINLLELKECLQQAPFGLAEDKINTYIDKVEQSIRLRSHIIQLVKNYLENSGIESAGVEALHGAYFGSHPPQPIKTPEMHEILIELSSPLTGYLGRIKSSDCKSDRFYFLRDLLISC
;
A
#
# COMPACT_ATOMS: atom_id res chain seq x y z
N MET A 1 24.46 -18.22 -4.16
CA MET A 1 24.35 -19.05 -5.38
C MET A 1 23.07 -19.83 -5.21
N SER A 2 22.04 -19.52 -6.00
CA SER A 2 20.77 -20.24 -5.97
C SER A 2 20.97 -21.65 -6.55
N GLU A 3 20.48 -22.68 -5.88
CA GLU A 3 20.50 -24.02 -6.43
C GLU A 3 19.58 -24.08 -7.65
N SER A 4 20.13 -24.55 -8.78
CA SER A 4 19.36 -24.80 -9.99
C SER A 4 18.62 -26.13 -9.86
N VAL A 5 17.30 -26.11 -10.01
CA VAL A 5 16.43 -27.28 -9.92
C VAL A 5 16.00 -27.70 -11.32
N VAL A 6 16.03 -29.01 -11.61
CA VAL A 6 15.55 -29.57 -12.87
C VAL A 6 14.15 -30.15 -12.67
N LEU A 7 13.18 -29.69 -13.46
CA LEU A 7 11.82 -30.19 -13.44
C LEU A 7 11.55 -31.03 -14.69
N ASP A 8 11.21 -32.31 -14.49
CA ASP A 8 10.83 -33.23 -15.58
C ASP A 8 9.32 -33.51 -15.62
N THR A 9 8.59 -33.08 -14.58
CA THR A 9 7.16 -33.35 -14.44
C THR A 9 6.38 -32.10 -14.08
N ALA A 10 5.11 -32.09 -14.45
CA ALA A 10 4.14 -31.07 -14.10
C ALA A 10 2.96 -31.69 -13.36
N LEU A 11 2.46 -31.01 -12.33
CA LEU A 11 1.25 -31.36 -11.61
C LEU A 11 0.05 -30.66 -12.26
N CYS A 12 -0.96 -31.43 -12.65
CA CYS A 12 -2.19 -30.91 -13.21
C CYS A 12 -3.15 -30.46 -12.11
N LEU A 13 -3.53 -29.18 -12.12
CA LEU A 13 -4.45 -28.56 -11.17
C LEU A 13 -5.45 -27.66 -11.91
N PRO A 14 -6.65 -27.44 -11.37
CA PRO A 14 -7.56 -26.47 -11.97
C PRO A 14 -6.89 -25.10 -12.06
N ALA A 15 -7.11 -24.42 -13.19
CA ALA A 15 -6.45 -23.14 -13.45
C ALA A 15 -6.73 -22.09 -12.37
N SER A 16 -7.94 -22.07 -11.82
CA SER A 16 -8.29 -21.18 -10.71
C SER A 16 -7.46 -21.49 -9.44
N GLU A 17 -7.24 -22.76 -9.09
CA GLU A 17 -6.39 -23.09 -7.95
C GLU A 17 -4.93 -22.70 -8.16
N ILE A 18 -4.40 -22.84 -9.38
CA ILE A 18 -3.06 -22.35 -9.72
C ILE A 18 -2.98 -20.83 -9.56
N GLU A 19 -3.98 -20.09 -10.00
CA GLU A 19 -4.01 -18.64 -9.84
C GLU A 19 -4.07 -18.24 -8.36
N ALA A 20 -4.82 -18.96 -7.52
CA ALA A 20 -4.83 -18.73 -6.09
C ALA A 20 -3.47 -19.02 -5.42
N LEU A 21 -2.75 -20.05 -5.89
CA LEU A 21 -1.38 -20.35 -5.47
C LEU A 21 -0.40 -19.26 -5.92
N ILE A 22 -0.51 -18.76 -7.16
CA ILE A 22 0.33 -17.71 -7.74
C ILE A 22 0.11 -16.36 -7.04
N GLN A 23 -1.12 -16.07 -6.62
CA GLN A 23 -1.45 -14.87 -5.84
C GLN A 23 -1.14 -15.00 -4.35
N GLY A 24 -0.58 -16.14 -3.91
CA GLY A 24 -0.26 -16.40 -2.50
C GLY A 24 -1.48 -16.54 -1.59
N ARG A 25 -2.70 -16.58 -2.14
CA ARG A 25 -3.97 -16.68 -1.40
C ARG A 25 -4.13 -18.02 -0.69
N MET A 26 -3.63 -19.09 -1.29
CA MET A 26 -3.58 -20.42 -0.70
C MET A 26 -2.17 -21.00 -0.81
N ILE A 27 -1.87 -22.00 0.01
CA ILE A 27 -0.67 -22.84 -0.13
C ILE A 27 -1.00 -24.33 -0.23
N ALA A 28 -2.29 -24.68 -0.26
CA ALA A 28 -2.77 -26.05 -0.17
C ALA A 28 -3.52 -26.45 -1.44
N ILE A 29 -3.38 -27.71 -1.85
CA ILE A 29 -4.14 -28.32 -2.95
C ILE A 29 -4.78 -29.63 -2.49
N MET A 30 -5.80 -30.11 -3.21
CA MET A 30 -6.43 -31.42 -2.98
C MET A 30 -5.95 -32.49 -4.00
N PRO A 31 -4.74 -33.06 -3.83
CA PRO A 31 -4.22 -34.04 -4.78
C PRO A 31 -5.06 -35.32 -4.83
N ARG A 32 -5.00 -36.05 -5.95
CA ARG A 32 -5.66 -37.37 -6.07
C ARG A 32 -4.96 -38.46 -5.26
N THR A 33 -3.64 -38.35 -5.13
CA THR A 33 -2.80 -39.26 -4.36
C THR A 33 -1.78 -38.47 -3.55
N PHE A 34 -1.24 -39.09 -2.50
CA PHE A 34 -0.24 -38.49 -1.63
C PHE A 34 1.01 -38.07 -2.43
N ILE A 35 1.49 -36.84 -2.20
CA ILE A 35 2.68 -36.31 -2.86
C ILE A 35 3.82 -36.33 -1.85
N ASN A 36 4.89 -37.05 -2.15
CA ASN A 36 6.06 -37.11 -1.28
C ASN A 36 6.64 -35.71 -1.04
N SER A 37 7.00 -35.43 0.21
CA SER A 37 7.72 -34.21 0.57
C SER A 37 9.03 -34.09 -0.21
N GLY A 38 9.38 -32.88 -0.61
CA GLY A 38 10.54 -32.57 -1.46
C GLY A 38 10.29 -32.77 -2.96
N ARG A 39 9.18 -33.39 -3.38
CA ARG A 39 8.90 -33.55 -4.82
C ARG A 39 8.66 -32.19 -5.47
N GLN A 40 9.32 -31.94 -6.60
CA GLN A 40 9.28 -30.70 -7.36
C GLN A 40 8.60 -30.91 -8.72
N PHE A 41 7.80 -29.94 -9.16
CA PHE A 41 7.06 -30.01 -10.43
C PHE A 41 6.61 -28.63 -10.91
N ALA A 42 6.40 -28.51 -12.22
CA ALA A 42 5.71 -27.34 -12.79
C ALA A 42 4.21 -27.38 -12.47
N LEU A 43 3.55 -26.22 -12.38
CA LEU A 43 2.10 -26.13 -12.16
C LEU A 43 1.38 -26.01 -13.51
N TYR A 44 0.69 -27.08 -13.91
CA TYR A 44 0.02 -27.17 -15.20
C TYR A 44 -1.50 -26.94 -15.04
N PRO A 45 -2.07 -25.86 -15.60
CA PRO A 45 -3.49 -25.63 -15.49
C PRO A 45 -4.29 -26.56 -16.40
N ILE A 46 -5.31 -27.19 -15.81
CA ILE A 46 -6.34 -27.96 -16.52
C ILE A 46 -7.70 -27.29 -16.35
N ASP A 47 -8.59 -27.54 -17.31
CA ASP A 47 -9.99 -27.15 -17.19
C ASP A 47 -10.77 -28.26 -16.46
N ILE A 48 -11.48 -27.89 -15.40
CA ILE A 48 -12.32 -28.79 -14.59
C ILE A 48 -13.80 -28.37 -14.69
N SER A 49 -14.15 -27.46 -15.61
CA SER A 49 -15.52 -27.05 -15.92
C SER A 49 -16.47 -28.23 -16.18
N ILE A 50 -15.94 -29.40 -16.55
CA ILE A 50 -16.67 -30.60 -16.89
C ILE A 50 -17.30 -31.31 -15.67
N ASN A 51 -16.86 -31.03 -14.43
CA ASN A 51 -17.30 -31.76 -13.23
C ASN A 51 -17.89 -30.88 -12.10
N LEU A 52 -18.04 -29.57 -12.30
CA LEU A 52 -18.54 -28.63 -11.28
C LEU A 52 -19.99 -28.24 -11.57
N GLN A 53 -20.90 -28.43 -10.60
CA GLN A 53 -22.32 -28.07 -10.73
C GLN A 53 -22.52 -26.54 -10.74
N SER A 54 -21.73 -25.81 -9.94
CA SER A 54 -21.67 -24.34 -9.91
C SER A 54 -20.33 -23.92 -9.28
N TYR A 55 -19.72 -22.85 -9.82
CA TYR A 55 -18.49 -22.30 -9.25
C TYR A 55 -18.74 -21.55 -7.94
N GLU A 56 -19.92 -20.95 -7.82
CA GLU A 56 -20.43 -20.28 -6.62
C GLU A 56 -20.56 -21.24 -5.43
N GLU A 57 -20.89 -22.50 -5.72
CA GLU A 57 -20.93 -23.56 -4.72
C GLU A 57 -19.55 -24.14 -4.40
N TYR A 58 -18.56 -24.00 -5.31
CA TYR A 58 -17.24 -24.61 -5.15
C TYR A 58 -16.20 -23.69 -4.51
N TYR A 59 -16.21 -22.42 -4.90
CA TYR A 59 -15.26 -21.42 -4.43
C TYR A 59 -15.95 -20.38 -3.56
N ARG A 60 -15.24 -19.91 -2.52
CA ARG A 60 -15.75 -18.85 -1.65
C ARG A 60 -15.99 -17.57 -2.45
N PRO A 61 -16.96 -16.74 -2.03
CA PRO A 61 -17.27 -15.46 -2.68
C PRO A 61 -16.04 -14.58 -2.93
N SER A 62 -15.08 -14.65 -2.01
CA SER A 62 -13.81 -13.94 -2.08
C SER A 62 -12.92 -14.27 -3.28
N PHE A 63 -13.12 -15.44 -3.88
CA PHE A 63 -12.31 -15.97 -4.96
C PHE A 63 -13.07 -16.09 -6.28
N LEU A 64 -14.40 -15.91 -6.28
CA LEU A 64 -15.24 -16.11 -7.46
C LEU A 64 -14.86 -15.23 -8.65
N SER A 65 -14.58 -13.94 -8.42
CA SER A 65 -14.21 -13.02 -9.50
C SER A 65 -12.94 -13.46 -10.24
N ILE A 66 -11.96 -14.01 -9.51
CA ILE A 66 -10.73 -14.55 -10.08
C ILE A 66 -11.03 -15.84 -10.85
N ALA A 67 -11.76 -16.77 -10.23
CA ALA A 67 -12.14 -18.01 -10.89
C ALA A 67 -12.88 -17.76 -12.22
N GLN A 68 -13.83 -16.81 -12.23
CA GLN A 68 -14.56 -16.40 -13.43
C GLN A 68 -13.65 -15.74 -14.48
N THR A 69 -12.71 -14.90 -14.06
CA THR A 69 -11.75 -14.25 -14.97
C THR A 69 -10.83 -15.25 -15.65
N VAL A 70 -10.31 -16.23 -14.89
CA VAL A 70 -9.44 -17.29 -15.42
C VAL A 70 -10.18 -18.12 -16.47
N LEU A 71 -11.45 -18.43 -16.24
CA LEU A 71 -12.29 -19.15 -17.20
C LEU A 71 -12.53 -18.37 -18.49
N ALA A 72 -12.83 -17.06 -18.38
CA ALA A 72 -13.02 -16.22 -19.56
C ALA A 72 -11.77 -16.14 -20.45
N GLN A 73 -10.58 -16.36 -19.87
CA GLN A 73 -9.29 -16.35 -20.58
C GLN A 73 -8.90 -17.71 -21.18
N GLN A 74 -9.61 -18.81 -20.86
CA GLN A 74 -9.23 -20.18 -21.24
C GLN A 74 -9.70 -20.65 -22.63
N ALA A 75 -10.16 -19.76 -23.51
CA ALA A 75 -10.63 -20.11 -24.86
C ALA A 75 -9.50 -20.45 -25.88
N CYS A 76 -8.29 -20.80 -25.43
CA CYS A 76 -7.12 -21.00 -26.30
C CYS A 76 -6.59 -22.44 -26.27
N GLU A 77 -6.15 -22.98 -27.41
CA GLU A 77 -5.56 -24.33 -27.54
C GLU A 77 -4.22 -24.50 -26.79
N LYS A 78 -3.65 -23.40 -26.29
CA LYS A 78 -2.38 -23.36 -25.56
C LYS A 78 -2.59 -22.93 -24.13
N VAL A 79 -1.88 -23.63 -23.25
CA VAL A 79 -1.84 -23.38 -21.81
C VAL A 79 -0.55 -22.66 -21.44
N VAL A 80 -0.66 -21.66 -20.56
CA VAL A 80 0.50 -20.91 -20.06
C VAL A 80 0.86 -21.38 -18.64
N VAL A 81 2.02 -21.99 -18.49
CA VAL A 81 2.63 -22.35 -17.20
C VAL A 81 3.45 -21.18 -16.69
N LYS A 82 3.08 -20.63 -15.53
CA LYS A 82 3.71 -19.43 -14.94
C LYS A 82 4.53 -19.71 -13.69
N ALA A 83 4.36 -20.88 -13.08
CA ALA A 83 4.92 -21.19 -11.78
C ALA A 83 5.29 -22.67 -11.64
N TRP A 84 6.16 -22.95 -10.67
CA TRP A 84 6.53 -24.29 -10.23
C TRP A 84 6.40 -24.40 -8.71
N ALA A 85 6.36 -25.61 -8.19
CA ALA A 85 6.23 -25.83 -6.76
C ALA A 85 7.07 -27.01 -6.25
N ARG A 86 7.42 -26.93 -4.96
CA ARG A 86 7.95 -28.03 -4.15
C ARG A 86 6.90 -28.44 -3.12
N CYS A 87 6.62 -29.72 -3.02
CA CYS A 87 5.75 -30.26 -1.97
C CYS A 87 6.49 -30.23 -0.63
N GLU A 88 5.91 -29.59 0.39
CA GLU A 88 6.47 -29.47 1.74
C GLU A 88 5.79 -30.41 2.74
N GLY A 89 4.86 -31.24 2.26
CA GLY A 89 4.15 -32.22 3.07
C GLY A 89 2.72 -32.45 2.59
N CYS A 90 2.15 -33.57 3.00
CA CYS A 90 0.75 -33.90 2.82
C CYS A 90 0.16 -34.35 4.15
N ILE A 91 -1.05 -33.89 4.45
CA ILE A 91 -1.78 -34.25 5.66
C ILE A 91 -3.18 -34.71 5.31
N LEU A 92 -3.61 -35.74 6.02
CA LEU A 92 -4.98 -36.22 5.99
C LEU A 92 -5.79 -35.43 7.03
N HIS A 93 -6.87 -34.82 6.56
CA HIS A 93 -7.76 -34.03 7.38
C HIS A 93 -9.05 -34.80 7.67
N PRO A 94 -9.51 -34.82 8.94
CA PRO A 94 -10.72 -35.55 9.30
C PRO A 94 -11.98 -34.76 8.86
N PRO A 95 -13.13 -35.41 8.66
CA PRO A 95 -14.36 -34.76 8.18
C PRO A 95 -14.88 -33.62 9.08
N GLU A 96 -14.48 -33.57 10.34
CA GLU A 96 -14.85 -32.50 11.28
C GLU A 96 -14.09 -31.19 11.01
N SER A 97 -13.01 -31.23 10.23
CA SER A 97 -12.15 -30.08 9.94
C SER A 97 -12.69 -29.16 8.84
N LEU A 98 -13.76 -29.53 8.15
CA LEU A 98 -14.22 -28.86 6.93
C LEU A 98 -14.56 -27.38 7.13
N ASP A 99 -15.12 -27.01 8.29
CA ASP A 99 -15.41 -25.62 8.62
C ASP A 99 -14.12 -24.79 8.66
N SER A 100 -13.13 -25.23 9.43
CA SER A 100 -11.82 -24.55 9.51
C SER A 100 -11.09 -24.54 8.17
N LEU A 101 -11.14 -25.64 7.42
CA LEU A 101 -10.51 -25.71 6.11
C LEU A 101 -11.14 -24.76 5.10
N SER A 102 -12.47 -24.59 5.12
CA SER A 102 -13.13 -23.60 4.26
C SER A 102 -12.67 -22.17 4.58
N LEU A 103 -12.42 -21.86 5.85
CA LEU A 103 -11.90 -20.55 6.25
C LEU A 103 -10.45 -20.32 5.81
N LEU A 104 -9.64 -21.38 5.76
CA LEU A 104 -8.20 -21.33 5.46
C LEU A 104 -7.85 -21.57 3.98
N THR A 105 -8.85 -21.86 3.15
CA THR A 105 -8.67 -22.15 1.73
C THR A 105 -9.68 -21.38 0.89
N VAL A 106 -9.57 -21.47 -0.43
CA VAL A 106 -10.54 -20.84 -1.35
C VAL A 106 -11.82 -21.68 -1.52
N TRP A 107 -11.82 -22.92 -1.03
CA TRP A 107 -12.95 -23.83 -1.21
C TRP A 107 -14.04 -23.55 -0.19
N THR A 108 -15.30 -23.71 -0.61
CA THR A 108 -16.44 -23.69 0.30
C THR A 108 -16.48 -24.97 1.14
N LYS A 109 -17.28 -24.98 2.20
CA LYS A 109 -17.52 -26.21 2.98
C LYS A 109 -18.17 -27.28 2.11
N GLU A 110 -19.10 -26.87 1.26
CA GLU A 110 -19.85 -27.72 0.33
C GLU A 110 -18.92 -28.41 -0.67
N ALA A 111 -17.93 -27.69 -1.22
CA ALA A 111 -16.92 -28.25 -2.11
C ALA A 111 -16.08 -29.35 -1.45
N LEU A 112 -15.68 -29.12 -0.20
CA LEU A 112 -14.90 -30.09 0.55
C LEU A 112 -15.74 -31.32 0.92
N GLN A 113 -17.02 -31.13 1.27
CA GLN A 113 -17.97 -32.22 1.51
C GLN A 113 -18.20 -33.06 0.25
N GLN A 114 -18.39 -32.44 -0.91
CA GLN A 114 -18.52 -33.15 -2.19
C GLN A 114 -17.27 -33.95 -2.51
N THR A 115 -16.08 -33.38 -2.26
CA THR A 115 -14.80 -34.07 -2.48
C THR A 115 -14.65 -35.30 -1.58
N LEU A 116 -15.07 -35.20 -0.31
CA LEU A 116 -15.11 -36.33 0.63
C LEU A 116 -16.17 -37.38 0.26
N GLY A 117 -17.28 -36.97 -0.37
CA GLY A 117 -18.26 -37.92 -0.92
C GLY A 117 -17.69 -38.77 -2.08
N GLN A 118 -16.71 -38.25 -2.80
CA GLN A 118 -16.05 -38.95 -3.92
C GLN A 118 -14.79 -39.71 -3.50
N ARG A 119 -14.19 -39.40 -2.35
CA ARG A 119 -12.91 -39.95 -1.88
C ARG A 119 -12.96 -40.27 -0.39
N PRO A 120 -12.45 -41.43 0.07
CA PRO A 120 -12.57 -41.84 1.47
C PRO A 120 -11.90 -40.90 2.47
N HIS A 121 -10.95 -40.06 2.02
CA HIS A 121 -10.20 -39.13 2.85
C HIS A 121 -9.94 -37.81 2.11
N LEU A 122 -9.91 -36.72 2.88
CA LEU A 122 -9.46 -35.42 2.39
C LEU A 122 -7.95 -35.28 2.65
N VAL A 123 -7.16 -35.28 1.59
CA VAL A 123 -5.71 -35.07 1.68
C VAL A 123 -5.40 -33.69 1.15
N LEU A 124 -4.66 -32.90 1.93
CA LEU A 124 -4.11 -31.62 1.49
C LEU A 124 -2.60 -31.73 1.33
N ALA A 125 -2.08 -31.29 0.18
CA ALA A 125 -0.65 -31.08 -0.02
C ALA A 125 -0.30 -29.61 0.13
N TYR A 126 0.74 -29.31 0.90
CA TYR A 126 1.25 -27.95 1.07
C TYR A 126 2.36 -27.69 0.06
N LEU A 127 2.18 -26.67 -0.76
CA LEU A 127 3.06 -26.34 -1.88
C LEU A 127 3.82 -25.05 -1.62
N ARG A 128 5.15 -25.12 -1.65
CA ARG A 128 6.03 -23.96 -1.75
C ARG A 128 6.10 -23.55 -3.22
N VAL A 129 5.52 -22.40 -3.57
CA VAL A 129 5.34 -21.97 -4.97
C VAL A 129 6.33 -20.89 -5.35
N TYR A 130 6.85 -20.98 -6.56
CA TYR A 130 7.83 -20.06 -7.13
C TYR A 130 7.40 -19.63 -8.55
N LEU A 131 7.59 -18.36 -8.86
CA LEU A 131 7.31 -17.82 -10.20
C LEU A 131 8.42 -18.20 -11.18
N LEU A 132 8.04 -18.59 -12.39
CA LEU A 132 8.98 -18.79 -13.47
C LEU A 132 9.47 -17.44 -14.01
N PRO A 133 10.77 -17.28 -14.33
CA PRO A 133 11.28 -16.07 -14.97
C PRO A 133 10.63 -15.78 -16.33
N GLN A 134 10.26 -16.84 -17.06
CA GLN A 134 9.54 -16.78 -18.33
C GLN A 134 8.43 -17.83 -18.31
N SER A 135 7.24 -17.43 -18.74
CA SER A 135 6.10 -18.35 -18.86
C SER A 135 6.29 -19.32 -20.01
N LEU A 136 5.86 -20.56 -19.83
CA LEU A 136 5.96 -21.62 -20.83
C LEU A 136 4.59 -21.90 -21.46
N GLU A 137 4.51 -21.86 -22.79
CA GLU A 137 3.33 -22.30 -23.54
C GLU A 137 3.39 -23.80 -23.83
N ILE A 138 2.34 -24.54 -23.46
CA ILE A 138 2.21 -25.99 -23.71
C ILE A 138 0.86 -26.26 -24.38
N LEU A 139 0.81 -27.20 -25.33
CA LEU A 139 -0.44 -27.61 -25.99
C LEU A 139 -1.39 -28.33 -25.03
N LEU A 140 -2.68 -27.96 -25.04
CA LEU A 140 -3.72 -28.70 -24.32
C LEU A 140 -3.83 -30.13 -24.84
N GLN A 141 -3.91 -31.09 -23.92
CA GLN A 141 -4.15 -32.50 -24.24
C GLN A 141 -5.31 -33.03 -23.41
N SER A 142 -6.14 -33.88 -24.02
CA SER A 142 -7.47 -34.31 -23.52
C SER A 142 -7.46 -35.22 -22.27
N GLN A 143 -6.31 -35.69 -21.82
CA GLN A 143 -6.22 -36.54 -20.62
C GLN A 143 -5.97 -35.70 -19.36
N ASN A 144 -6.54 -36.08 -18.21
CA ASN A 144 -6.31 -35.36 -16.94
C ASN A 144 -5.62 -36.26 -15.91
N PRO A 145 -4.36 -36.70 -16.14
CA PRO A 145 -3.57 -37.39 -15.12
C PRO A 145 -3.16 -36.41 -14.01
N GLN A 146 -2.80 -36.91 -12.82
CA GLN A 146 -2.31 -36.03 -11.74
C GLN A 146 -0.95 -35.41 -12.10
N PHE A 147 -0.05 -36.20 -12.68
CA PHE A 147 1.25 -35.74 -13.15
C PHE A 147 1.40 -36.00 -14.65
N ARG A 148 2.07 -35.07 -15.34
CA ARG A 148 2.46 -35.19 -16.75
C ARG A 148 3.97 -35.04 -16.89
N PRO A 149 4.63 -35.81 -17.77
CA PRO A 149 5.99 -35.50 -18.16
C PRO A 149 6.02 -34.18 -18.94
N LEU A 150 7.06 -33.38 -18.74
CA LEU A 150 7.34 -32.21 -19.56
C LEU A 150 8.05 -32.65 -20.83
N ASN A 151 7.73 -32.01 -21.97
CA ASN A 151 8.38 -32.34 -23.26
C ASN A 151 9.89 -32.00 -23.25
N SER A 152 10.29 -31.06 -22.40
CA SER A 152 11.68 -30.67 -22.15
C SER A 152 11.83 -30.33 -20.67
N SER A 153 12.90 -30.80 -20.05
CA SER A 153 13.23 -30.46 -18.66
C SER A 153 13.37 -28.96 -18.49
N LEU A 154 12.80 -28.41 -17.41
CA LEU A 154 12.90 -26.99 -17.07
C LEU A 154 13.94 -26.78 -15.98
N ILE A 155 14.89 -25.87 -16.21
CA ILE A 155 15.84 -25.44 -15.20
C ILE A 155 15.26 -24.20 -14.52
N VAL A 156 15.01 -24.29 -13.22
CA VAL A 156 14.38 -23.24 -12.42
C VAL A 156 15.22 -22.90 -11.20
N SER A 157 14.91 -21.79 -10.53
CA SER A 157 15.55 -21.35 -9.29
C SER A 157 14.52 -21.02 -8.22
N GLU A 158 14.95 -21.06 -6.95
CA GLU A 158 14.15 -20.69 -5.78
C GLU A 158 14.14 -19.17 -5.50
N GLU A 159 14.60 -18.34 -6.43
CA GLU A 159 14.83 -16.90 -6.22
C GLU A 159 13.55 -16.06 -6.15
N LYS A 160 12.45 -16.56 -6.72
CA LYS A 160 11.16 -15.85 -6.79
C LYS A 160 10.05 -16.64 -6.09
N PRO A 161 10.12 -16.85 -4.77
CA PRO A 161 9.04 -17.49 -4.04
C PRO A 161 7.83 -16.56 -4.03
N VAL A 162 6.62 -17.09 -4.21
CA VAL A 162 5.39 -16.29 -4.24
C VAL A 162 5.13 -15.60 -2.88
N ILE A 163 5.38 -16.32 -1.79
CA ILE A 163 5.33 -15.79 -0.42
C ILE A 163 6.66 -16.05 0.28
N ASN A 164 7.05 -15.25 1.28
CA ASN A 164 8.31 -15.49 2.00
C ASN A 164 8.25 -16.72 2.93
N ASP A 165 9.40 -17.16 3.44
CA ASP A 165 9.50 -18.37 4.27
C ASP A 165 8.69 -18.26 5.57
N ARG A 166 8.74 -17.11 6.24
CA ARG A 166 7.99 -16.86 7.49
C ARG A 166 6.49 -17.02 7.26
N THR A 167 5.95 -16.38 6.22
CA THR A 167 4.52 -16.45 5.87
C THR A 167 4.12 -17.88 5.50
N PHE A 168 4.96 -18.59 4.74
CA PHE A 168 4.69 -19.99 4.39
C PHE A 168 4.65 -20.90 5.60
N THR A 169 5.67 -20.84 6.47
CA THR A 169 5.72 -21.63 7.71
C THR A 169 4.52 -21.35 8.61
N GLN A 170 4.13 -20.07 8.72
CA GLN A 170 2.95 -19.68 9.49
C GLN A 170 1.66 -20.25 8.90
N ARG A 171 1.42 -20.09 7.59
CA ARG A 171 0.22 -20.62 6.92
C ARG A 171 0.15 -22.13 6.95
N LYS A 172 1.29 -22.81 6.79
CA LYS A 172 1.40 -24.26 6.92
C LYS A 172 0.97 -24.67 8.34
N ARG A 173 1.54 -24.05 9.37
CA ARG A 173 1.15 -24.31 10.76
C ARG A 173 -0.35 -24.06 11.01
N GLN A 174 -0.93 -22.98 10.46
CA GLN A 174 -2.36 -22.68 10.58
C GLN A 174 -3.22 -23.79 9.98
N LEU A 175 -2.87 -24.28 8.79
CA LEU A 175 -3.57 -25.41 8.15
C LEU A 175 -3.39 -26.72 8.91
N GLU A 176 -2.20 -26.96 9.48
CA GLU A 176 -1.91 -28.16 10.28
C GLU A 176 -2.67 -28.18 11.61
N LYS A 177 -2.83 -27.02 12.24
CA LYS A 177 -3.49 -26.85 13.55
C LYS A 177 -4.94 -26.39 13.47
N LEU A 178 -5.43 -26.12 12.26
CA LEU A 178 -6.75 -25.53 12.00
C LEU A 178 -6.97 -24.19 12.76
N GLU A 179 -5.90 -23.41 12.93
CA GLU A 179 -5.95 -22.09 13.56
C GLU A 179 -6.51 -21.06 12.56
N PRO A 180 -7.40 -20.13 12.96
CA PRO A 180 -7.99 -19.15 12.04
C PRO A 180 -6.94 -18.20 11.45
N PRO A 181 -7.26 -17.53 10.32
CA PRO A 181 -6.43 -16.43 9.80
C PRO A 181 -6.19 -15.36 10.86
N LEU A 182 -5.03 -14.69 10.83
CA LEU A 182 -4.73 -13.60 11.78
C LEU A 182 -5.66 -12.39 11.58
N HIS A 183 -6.05 -12.14 10.32
CA HIS A 183 -6.78 -10.94 9.90
C HIS A 183 -7.90 -11.28 8.91
N PRO A 184 -8.91 -12.07 9.31
CA PRO A 184 -9.98 -12.51 8.42
C PRO A 184 -10.73 -11.33 7.79
N GLU A 185 -10.88 -10.22 8.52
CA GLU A 185 -11.55 -9.00 8.03
C GLU A 185 -10.78 -8.33 6.88
N LEU A 186 -9.44 -8.42 6.87
CA LEU A 186 -8.63 -7.88 5.78
C LEU A 186 -8.71 -8.75 4.53
N GLU A 187 -8.79 -10.07 4.69
CA GLU A 187 -9.00 -10.99 3.56
C GLU A 187 -10.38 -10.77 2.94
N GLU A 188 -11.42 -10.53 3.76
CA GLU A 188 -12.76 -10.15 3.30
C GLU A 188 -12.78 -8.79 2.62
N LEU A 189 -12.13 -7.77 3.20
CA LEU A 189 -12.04 -6.45 2.59
C LEU A 189 -11.33 -6.50 1.23
N GLN A 190 -10.17 -7.16 1.17
CA GLN A 190 -9.41 -7.37 -0.06
C GLN A 190 -10.28 -7.99 -1.15
N SER A 191 -11.12 -8.93 -0.76
CA SER A 191 -12.04 -9.61 -1.66
C SER A 191 -13.16 -8.70 -2.14
N ALA A 192 -13.74 -7.89 -1.25
CA ALA A 192 -14.79 -6.95 -1.59
C ALA A 192 -14.30 -5.86 -2.55
N ILE A 193 -13.04 -5.43 -2.44
CA ILE A 193 -12.45 -4.40 -3.32
C ILE A 193 -11.87 -4.97 -4.62
N ALA A 194 -11.71 -6.30 -4.74
CA ALA A 194 -11.06 -6.92 -5.89
C ALA A 194 -11.72 -6.54 -7.23
N SER A 195 -13.05 -6.45 -7.27
CA SER A 195 -13.80 -6.02 -8.47
C SER A 195 -13.58 -4.55 -8.83
N LEU A 196 -13.29 -3.70 -7.84
CA LEU A 196 -13.04 -2.27 -8.01
C LEU A 196 -11.64 -1.99 -8.57
N THR A 197 -10.68 -2.91 -8.39
CA THR A 197 -9.30 -2.72 -8.85
C THR A 197 -9.18 -2.52 -10.36
N ILE A 198 -10.16 -3.01 -11.14
CA ILE A 198 -10.20 -2.90 -12.61
C ILE A 198 -10.47 -1.44 -13.05
N SER A 199 -11.32 -0.72 -12.31
CA SER A 199 -11.81 0.61 -12.70
C SER A 199 -11.30 1.74 -11.80
N GLN A 200 -10.80 1.43 -10.61
CA GLN A 200 -10.41 2.41 -9.60
C GLN A 200 -8.94 2.25 -9.20
N PRO A 201 -8.05 3.18 -9.61
CA PRO A 201 -6.63 3.15 -9.23
C PRO A 201 -6.41 3.13 -7.71
N ALA A 202 -7.26 3.83 -6.94
CA ALA A 202 -7.19 3.83 -5.48
C ALA A 202 -7.52 2.45 -4.87
N ALA A 203 -8.48 1.72 -5.45
CA ALA A 203 -8.81 0.36 -5.00
C ALA A 203 -7.68 -0.62 -5.33
N LYS A 204 -7.02 -0.45 -6.49
CA LYS A 204 -5.83 -1.24 -6.85
C LYS A 204 -4.68 -1.02 -5.86
N GLN A 205 -4.41 0.24 -5.49
CA GLN A 205 -3.39 0.54 -4.49
C GLN A 205 -3.72 -0.09 -3.13
N LEU A 206 -4.97 0.03 -2.68
CA LEU A 206 -5.39 -0.57 -1.41
C LEU A 206 -5.28 -2.12 -1.43
N ASP A 207 -5.64 -2.74 -2.56
CA ASP A 207 -5.48 -4.19 -2.76
C ASP A 207 -4.02 -4.62 -2.67
N GLU A 208 -3.10 -3.88 -3.32
CA GLU A 208 -1.66 -4.13 -3.23
C GLU A 208 -1.12 -3.94 -1.80
N ASP A 209 -1.58 -2.90 -1.09
CA ASP A 209 -1.19 -2.62 0.29
C ASP A 209 -1.67 -3.73 1.25
N ILE A 210 -2.92 -4.21 1.10
CA ILE A 210 -3.45 -5.32 1.90
C ILE A 210 -2.70 -6.61 1.59
N LYS A 211 -2.42 -6.92 0.31
CA LYS A 211 -1.64 -8.10 -0.08
C LYS A 211 -0.23 -8.07 0.51
N ALA A 212 0.43 -6.91 0.48
CA ALA A 212 1.74 -6.74 1.09
C ALA A 212 1.69 -6.95 2.61
N PHE A 213 0.67 -6.39 3.29
CA PHE A 213 0.47 -6.56 4.73
C PHE A 213 0.21 -8.02 5.12
N LEU A 214 -0.64 -8.72 4.38
CA LEU A 214 -0.94 -10.14 4.58
C LEU A 214 0.19 -11.07 4.14
N GLY A 215 1.26 -10.53 3.52
CA GLY A 215 2.40 -11.28 3.03
C GLY A 215 2.09 -12.16 1.80
N TRP A 216 1.07 -11.79 1.02
CA TRP A 216 0.65 -12.50 -0.20
C TRP A 216 1.53 -12.17 -1.41
N SER A 217 2.28 -11.07 -1.35
CA SER A 217 3.26 -10.70 -2.36
C SER A 217 4.68 -10.71 -1.78
N SER A 218 5.60 -11.33 -2.52
CA SER A 218 7.05 -11.25 -2.26
C SER A 218 7.68 -9.96 -2.79
N ASP A 219 6.95 -9.22 -3.63
CA ASP A 219 7.43 -7.97 -4.18
C ASP A 219 7.69 -7.02 -3.01
N LYS A 220 8.99 -6.77 -2.78
CA LYS A 220 9.39 -5.60 -2.01
C LYS A 220 8.61 -4.44 -2.62
N PRO A 221 7.88 -3.62 -1.83
CA PRO A 221 7.36 -2.38 -2.38
C PRO A 221 8.55 -1.65 -2.98
N THR A 222 8.66 -1.66 -4.31
CA THR A 222 9.56 -0.80 -5.04
C THR A 222 9.05 0.57 -4.72
N ASN A 223 9.66 1.17 -3.69
CA ASN A 223 9.32 2.49 -3.23
C ASN A 223 9.27 3.39 -4.47
N PRO A 224 8.09 3.92 -4.84
CA PRO A 224 8.00 4.92 -5.91
C PRO A 224 8.79 6.20 -5.56
N LEU A 225 9.35 6.26 -4.34
CA LEU A 225 10.14 7.34 -3.77
C LEU A 225 11.17 7.92 -4.73
N ASP A 226 11.84 7.10 -5.56
CA ASP A 226 12.99 7.58 -6.33
C ASP A 226 12.59 8.41 -7.58
N LEU A 227 11.41 8.16 -8.18
CA LEU A 227 11.03 8.86 -9.41
C LEU A 227 10.54 10.29 -9.15
N ASP A 228 9.79 10.51 -8.08
CA ASP A 228 9.18 11.80 -7.79
C ASP A 228 10.18 12.83 -7.23
N LEU A 229 11.18 12.40 -6.46
CA LEU A 229 12.17 13.31 -5.86
C LEU A 229 12.90 14.16 -6.90
N SER A 230 13.12 13.59 -8.10
CA SER A 230 13.84 14.27 -9.19
C SER A 230 13.20 15.57 -9.67
N TRP A 231 11.86 15.67 -9.65
CA TRP A 231 11.16 16.90 -10.04
C TRP A 231 10.83 17.76 -8.83
N ILE A 232 10.60 17.16 -7.65
CA ILE A 232 10.32 17.88 -6.41
C ILE A 232 11.49 18.80 -6.06
N GLN A 233 12.73 18.30 -6.17
CA GLN A 233 13.96 19.09 -5.94
C GLN A 233 14.13 20.28 -6.90
N LYS A 234 13.33 20.37 -7.96
CA LYS A 234 13.35 21.49 -8.90
C LYS A 234 12.42 22.63 -8.49
N ILE A 235 11.47 22.43 -7.55
CA ILE A 235 10.49 23.44 -7.16
C ILE A 235 11.18 24.74 -6.72
N ALA A 236 12.06 24.68 -5.71
CA ALA A 236 12.74 25.86 -5.21
C ALA A 236 13.73 26.43 -6.23
N LYS A 237 14.46 25.56 -6.92
CA LYS A 237 15.43 25.98 -7.95
C LYS A 237 14.76 26.81 -9.06
N VAL A 238 13.59 26.38 -9.52
CA VAL A 238 12.84 27.09 -10.57
C VAL A 238 12.08 28.28 -10.01
N GLY A 239 11.54 28.21 -8.79
CA GLY A 239 10.91 29.34 -8.10
C GLY A 239 11.87 30.51 -7.89
N ASN A 240 13.13 30.23 -7.54
CA ASN A 240 14.20 31.24 -7.42
C ASN A 240 14.84 31.62 -8.78
N SER A 241 14.17 31.32 -9.89
CA SER A 241 14.62 31.66 -11.23
C SER A 241 13.71 32.72 -11.86
N SER A 242 13.86 32.98 -13.16
CA SER A 242 12.95 33.83 -13.93
C SER A 242 11.93 33.03 -14.75
N ASP A 243 11.86 31.71 -14.56
CA ASP A 243 11.00 30.80 -15.31
C ASP A 243 9.64 30.59 -14.60
N GLY A 244 8.75 31.56 -14.76
CA GLY A 244 7.40 31.53 -14.16
C GLY A 244 6.54 30.36 -14.68
N HIS A 245 6.59 30.08 -15.98
CA HIS A 245 5.76 29.03 -16.57
C HIS A 245 6.12 27.63 -16.06
N THR A 246 7.42 27.31 -15.97
CA THR A 246 7.82 26.01 -15.39
C THR A 246 7.50 25.97 -13.91
N PHE A 247 7.62 27.11 -13.21
CA PHE A 247 7.30 27.20 -11.78
C PHE A 247 5.82 26.90 -11.50
N GLU A 248 4.89 27.53 -12.23
CA GLU A 248 3.44 27.25 -12.11
C GLU A 248 3.13 25.75 -12.27
N LYS A 249 3.74 25.10 -13.26
CA LYS A 249 3.56 23.66 -13.50
C LYS A 249 4.05 22.81 -12.32
N LEU A 250 5.18 23.20 -11.73
CA LEU A 250 5.74 22.51 -10.55
C LEU A 250 4.87 22.74 -9.31
N VAL A 251 4.32 23.93 -9.12
CA VAL A 251 3.38 24.21 -8.02
C VAL A 251 2.11 23.36 -8.17
N ARG A 252 1.51 23.30 -9.36
CA ARG A 252 0.34 22.44 -9.64
C ARG A 252 0.63 20.97 -9.35
N LYS A 253 1.79 20.47 -9.81
CA LYS A 253 2.25 19.09 -9.50
C LYS A 253 2.46 18.87 -8.01
N GLY A 254 3.02 19.85 -7.30
CA GLY A 254 3.18 19.82 -5.84
C GLY A 254 1.84 19.69 -5.13
N LEU A 255 0.84 20.49 -5.49
CA LEU A 255 -0.50 20.43 -4.90
C LEU A 255 -1.18 19.08 -5.19
N LEU A 256 -1.06 18.55 -6.40
CA LEU A 256 -1.54 17.19 -6.73
C LEU A 256 -0.86 16.13 -5.84
N LYS A 257 0.47 16.23 -5.64
CA LYS A 257 1.23 15.31 -4.81
C LYS A 257 0.82 15.36 -3.33
N LEU A 258 0.46 16.55 -2.84
CA LEU A 258 -0.10 16.74 -1.49
C LEU A 258 -1.52 16.16 -1.33
N GLY A 259 -2.21 15.85 -2.42
CA GLY A 259 -3.55 15.25 -2.42
C GLY A 259 -4.68 16.20 -2.78
N PHE A 260 -4.38 17.42 -3.25
CA PHE A 260 -5.41 18.31 -3.80
C PHE A 260 -5.89 17.84 -5.17
N THR A 261 -7.15 18.14 -5.50
CA THR A 261 -7.71 17.93 -6.84
C THR A 261 -8.55 19.13 -7.27
N GLY A 262 -8.76 19.26 -8.57
CA GLY A 262 -9.59 20.33 -9.15
C GLY A 262 -9.23 20.60 -10.61
N SER A 263 -10.16 21.24 -11.32
CA SER A 263 -9.99 21.58 -12.74
C SER A 263 -8.81 22.55 -12.99
N GLY A 264 -8.45 23.37 -12.02
CA GLY A 264 -7.35 24.33 -12.07
C GLY A 264 -5.95 23.76 -11.78
N LEU A 265 -5.81 22.44 -11.60
CA LEU A 265 -4.53 21.80 -11.27
C LEU A 265 -3.88 21.03 -12.43
N ASN A 266 -4.46 21.02 -13.63
CA ASN A 266 -3.85 20.34 -14.77
C ASN A 266 -2.46 20.96 -15.10
N PRO A 267 -1.34 20.21 -14.94
CA PRO A 267 0.01 20.74 -15.18
C PRO A 267 0.31 20.98 -16.66
N ASP A 268 -0.41 20.32 -17.56
CA ASP A 268 -0.17 20.39 -19.01
C ASP A 268 -1.05 21.45 -19.69
N ALA A 269 -1.99 22.06 -18.96
CA ALA A 269 -2.77 23.18 -19.45
C ALA A 269 -1.92 24.46 -19.54
N THR A 270 -1.90 25.08 -20.72
CA THR A 270 -1.31 26.41 -20.95
C THR A 270 -2.22 27.49 -20.36
N GLY A 271 -1.99 27.83 -19.09
CA GLY A 271 -2.80 28.82 -18.34
C GLY A 271 -4.07 28.21 -17.74
N GLY A 272 -4.11 28.10 -16.41
CA GLY A 272 -5.25 27.58 -15.67
C GLY A 272 -6.43 28.57 -15.67
N ALA A 273 -7.64 28.02 -15.81
CA ALA A 273 -8.95 28.62 -15.50
C ALA A 273 -9.03 30.17 -15.55
N GLY A 274 -8.91 30.77 -16.74
CA GLY A 274 -9.14 32.22 -16.91
C GLY A 274 -7.99 33.14 -16.50
N GLY A 275 -6.78 32.60 -16.31
CA GLY A 275 -5.59 33.40 -15.98
C GLY A 275 -5.20 33.38 -14.50
N MET A 276 -5.75 32.44 -13.72
CA MET A 276 -5.24 32.10 -12.38
C MET A 276 -4.16 31.03 -12.52
N ASP A 277 -3.09 31.14 -11.73
CA ASP A 277 -1.99 30.18 -11.81
C ASP A 277 -2.39 28.81 -11.30
N PHE A 278 -3.19 28.72 -10.24
CA PHE A 278 -3.79 27.47 -9.81
C PHE A 278 -5.08 27.68 -9.01
N TYR A 279 -5.96 26.67 -9.09
CA TYR A 279 -7.16 26.58 -8.27
C TYR A 279 -7.44 25.12 -7.91
N THR A 280 -7.65 24.85 -6.63
CA THR A 280 -8.05 23.53 -6.10
C THR A 280 -9.52 23.55 -5.71
N GLU A 281 -10.19 22.41 -5.79
CA GLU A 281 -11.58 22.24 -5.38
C GLU A 281 -11.68 21.37 -4.12
N GLN A 282 -10.88 20.30 -4.06
CA GLN A 282 -10.87 19.34 -2.97
C GLN A 282 -9.46 19.15 -2.40
N PRO A 283 -9.33 18.81 -1.10
CA PRO A 283 -10.41 18.65 -0.11
C PRO A 283 -11.04 19.98 0.36
N TYR A 284 -10.48 21.10 -0.06
CA TYR A 284 -11.05 22.43 0.11
C TYR A 284 -10.48 23.37 -0.96
N PRO A 285 -11.16 24.50 -1.23
CA PRO A 285 -10.72 25.39 -2.29
C PRO A 285 -9.53 26.25 -1.87
N ILE A 286 -8.51 26.26 -2.72
CA ILE A 286 -7.36 27.16 -2.67
C ILE A 286 -7.31 27.88 -4.02
N VAL A 287 -7.23 29.21 -3.97
CA VAL A 287 -6.93 30.04 -5.12
C VAL A 287 -5.54 30.64 -4.94
N GLY A 288 -4.73 30.63 -6.00
CA GLY A 288 -3.38 31.13 -5.84
C GLY A 288 -2.67 31.60 -7.09
N GLU A 289 -1.56 32.27 -6.80
CA GLU A 289 -0.67 32.96 -7.73
C GLU A 289 0.77 32.52 -7.45
N CYS A 290 1.54 32.33 -8.50
CA CYS A 290 2.94 31.93 -8.47
C CYS A 290 3.81 33.08 -8.96
N LYS A 291 4.93 33.33 -8.30
CA LYS A 291 5.90 34.30 -8.79
C LYS A 291 7.32 33.78 -8.67
N ALA A 292 7.89 33.38 -9.81
CA ALA A 292 9.31 33.07 -9.89
C ALA A 292 10.13 34.36 -10.01
N THR A 293 11.10 34.56 -9.12
CA THR A 293 12.04 35.70 -9.18
C THR A 293 13.44 35.28 -8.74
N LYS A 294 14.49 35.92 -9.27
CA LYS A 294 15.90 35.65 -8.89
C LYS A 294 16.40 36.54 -7.74
N THR A 295 16.02 37.81 -7.72
CA THR A 295 16.64 38.84 -6.87
C THR A 295 15.71 40.02 -6.59
N GLU A 296 14.45 39.95 -7.01
CA GLU A 296 13.51 41.07 -6.93
C GLU A 296 12.56 40.87 -5.75
N LYS A 297 12.24 41.97 -5.05
CA LYS A 297 11.17 41.96 -4.06
C LYS A 297 9.84 41.68 -4.77
N VAL A 298 8.99 40.88 -4.14
CA VAL A 298 7.63 40.66 -4.60
C VAL A 298 6.89 41.99 -4.49
N THR A 299 6.48 42.53 -5.63
CA THR A 299 5.78 43.81 -5.71
C THR A 299 4.29 43.65 -5.41
N ASP A 300 3.61 44.76 -5.12
CA ASP A 300 2.17 44.79 -4.82
C ASP A 300 1.30 44.27 -5.98
N GLY A 301 1.87 44.20 -7.19
CA GLY A 301 1.20 43.62 -8.36
C GLY A 301 0.75 42.19 -8.14
N THR A 302 1.51 41.36 -7.40
CA THR A 302 1.18 39.94 -7.23
C THR A 302 -0.05 39.72 -6.33
N PRO A 303 -0.13 40.27 -5.10
CA PRO A 303 -1.36 40.20 -4.30
C PRO A 303 -2.57 40.86 -4.99
N THR A 304 -2.35 41.99 -5.66
CA THR A 304 -3.42 42.70 -6.38
C THR A 304 -3.96 41.89 -7.55
N GLN A 305 -3.09 41.16 -8.26
CA GLN A 305 -3.47 40.28 -9.36
C GLN A 305 -4.33 39.11 -8.86
N LEU A 306 -3.93 38.44 -7.77
CA LEU A 306 -4.72 37.36 -7.17
C LEU A 306 -6.13 37.84 -6.79
N LEU A 307 -6.23 39.03 -6.18
CA LEU A 307 -7.51 39.64 -5.83
C LEU A 307 -8.39 39.88 -7.06
N LYS A 308 -7.83 40.54 -8.08
CA LYS A 308 -8.55 40.92 -9.30
C LYS A 308 -9.00 39.70 -10.10
N ILE A 309 -8.10 38.76 -10.35
CA ILE A 309 -8.39 37.59 -11.17
C ILE A 309 -9.30 36.62 -10.41
N GLY A 310 -9.04 36.40 -9.13
CA GLY A 310 -9.87 35.53 -8.29
C GLY A 310 -11.32 36.00 -8.21
N MET A 311 -11.57 37.28 -7.94
CA MET A 311 -12.93 37.82 -7.88
C MET A 311 -13.65 37.76 -9.24
N ASN A 312 -12.95 38.06 -10.34
CA ASN A 312 -13.55 38.07 -11.67
C ASN A 312 -13.92 36.67 -12.18
N HIS A 313 -13.15 35.64 -11.82
CA HIS A 313 -13.34 34.29 -12.36
C HIS A 313 -14.13 33.38 -11.43
N LEU A 314 -13.89 33.43 -10.12
CA LEU A 314 -14.60 32.60 -9.14
C LEU A 314 -15.88 33.25 -8.64
N GLY A 315 -15.99 34.58 -8.77
CA GLY A 315 -17.01 35.38 -8.10
C GLY A 315 -16.69 35.58 -6.62
N LYS A 316 -17.28 36.62 -6.02
CA LYS A 316 -16.98 37.06 -4.65
C LYS A 316 -17.14 35.94 -3.61
N PHE A 317 -18.25 35.21 -3.65
CA PHE A 317 -18.53 34.17 -2.66
C PHE A 317 -17.50 33.04 -2.66
N GLN A 318 -17.15 32.52 -3.84
CA GLN A 318 -16.18 31.44 -3.96
C GLN A 318 -14.76 31.92 -3.62
N TYR A 319 -14.40 33.13 -4.03
CA TYR A 319 -13.12 33.73 -3.64
C TYR A 319 -13.01 33.93 -2.12
N ASP A 320 -14.03 34.49 -1.48
CA ASP A 320 -14.04 34.76 -0.05
C ASP A 320 -13.95 33.46 0.78
N THR A 321 -14.58 32.38 0.32
CA THR A 321 -14.55 31.06 0.99
C THR A 321 -13.29 30.23 0.70
N SER A 322 -12.50 30.62 -0.31
CA SER A 322 -11.24 29.95 -0.66
C SER A 322 -10.08 30.42 0.23
N ILE A 323 -9.12 29.53 0.49
CA ILE A 323 -7.80 29.94 1.00
C ILE A 323 -7.05 30.64 -0.13
N LYS A 324 -6.46 31.80 0.17
CA LYS A 324 -5.65 32.56 -0.78
C LYS A 324 -4.18 32.24 -0.51
N LEU A 325 -3.49 31.71 -1.51
CA LEU A 325 -2.10 31.28 -1.40
C LEU A 325 -1.26 31.89 -2.52
N ILE A 326 -0.18 32.56 -2.15
CA ILE A 326 0.84 33.07 -3.08
C ILE A 326 2.11 32.28 -2.82
N VAL A 327 2.67 31.67 -3.87
CA VAL A 327 3.97 31.01 -3.80
C VAL A 327 4.98 31.87 -4.55
N ALA A 328 5.89 32.54 -3.85
CA ALA A 328 6.75 33.53 -4.46
C ALA A 328 8.17 33.50 -3.89
N ALA A 329 9.17 33.57 -4.78
CA ALA A 329 10.55 33.81 -4.37
C ALA A 329 10.78 35.29 -4.08
N GLY A 330 11.45 35.58 -2.96
CA GLY A 330 11.85 36.94 -2.55
C GLY A 330 10.98 37.55 -1.45
N GLU A 331 11.51 38.61 -0.81
CA GLU A 331 10.81 39.33 0.24
C GLU A 331 9.60 40.13 -0.30
N LEU A 332 8.52 40.19 0.48
CA LEU A 332 7.43 41.14 0.22
C LEU A 332 7.92 42.56 0.48
N ASN A 333 7.63 43.47 -0.44
CA ASN A 333 7.75 44.90 -0.12
C ASN A 333 6.60 45.35 0.82
N PHE A 334 6.70 46.56 1.37
CA PHE A 334 5.71 47.07 2.33
C PHE A 334 4.27 47.04 1.80
N PHE A 335 4.07 47.43 0.53
CA PHE A 335 2.74 47.46 -0.09
C PHE A 335 2.19 46.05 -0.32
N ALA A 336 3.00 45.14 -0.87
CA ALA A 336 2.61 43.75 -1.08
C ALA A 336 2.27 43.04 0.23
N SER A 337 3.07 43.28 1.29
CA SER A 337 2.79 42.75 2.63
C SER A 337 1.46 43.28 3.16
N ARG A 338 1.22 44.58 3.03
CA ARG A 338 -0.03 45.21 3.47
C ARG A 338 -1.24 44.63 2.74
N THR A 339 -1.19 44.57 1.41
CA THR A 339 -2.27 44.02 0.58
C THR A 339 -2.53 42.55 0.92
N ALA A 340 -1.49 41.74 1.08
CA ALA A 340 -1.63 40.33 1.46
C ALA A 340 -2.28 40.17 2.85
N THR A 341 -1.84 40.93 3.85
CA THR A 341 -2.40 40.86 5.20
C THR A 341 -3.85 41.36 5.24
N GLU A 342 -4.16 42.50 4.63
CA GLU A 342 -5.52 43.09 4.63
C GLU A 342 -6.54 42.20 3.89
N ASN A 343 -6.08 41.41 2.91
CA ASN A 343 -6.94 40.50 2.14
C ASN A 343 -6.81 39.01 2.56
N GLN A 344 -6.25 38.74 3.74
CA GLN A 344 -6.14 37.38 4.30
C GLN A 344 -5.43 36.37 3.39
N MET A 345 -4.38 36.82 2.70
CA MET A 345 -3.57 35.99 1.80
C MET A 345 -2.37 35.41 2.54
N ASN A 346 -2.06 34.14 2.27
CA ASN A 346 -0.84 33.49 2.74
C ASN A 346 0.22 33.59 1.65
N VAL A 347 1.41 34.03 1.99
CA VAL A 347 2.57 34.10 1.09
C VAL A 347 3.63 33.15 1.61
N ILE A 348 4.06 32.24 0.76
CA ILE A 348 5.07 31.23 1.08
C ILE A 348 6.19 31.22 0.05
N SER A 349 7.38 30.78 0.47
CA SER A 349 8.50 30.56 -0.44
C SER A 349 8.35 29.26 -1.23
N PRO A 350 9.00 29.17 -2.41
CA PRO A 350 9.16 27.91 -3.13
C PRO A 350 9.76 26.79 -2.26
N GLU A 351 10.69 27.13 -1.37
CA GLU A 351 11.36 26.20 -0.45
C GLU A 351 10.36 25.57 0.53
N THR A 352 9.46 26.36 1.11
CA THR A 352 8.45 25.84 2.04
C THR A 352 7.47 24.92 1.33
N LEU A 353 7.05 25.25 0.11
CA LEU A 353 6.25 24.32 -0.70
C LEU A 353 7.04 23.04 -1.01
N GLN A 354 8.31 23.17 -1.40
CA GLN A 354 9.17 22.02 -1.69
C GLN A 354 9.27 21.10 -0.47
N LYS A 355 9.53 21.63 0.73
CA LYS A 355 9.60 20.84 1.98
C LYS A 355 8.32 20.05 2.25
N LEU A 356 7.14 20.67 2.09
CA LEU A 356 5.86 19.96 2.25
C LEU A 356 5.74 18.78 1.27
N VAL A 357 6.09 19.02 0.01
CA VAL A 357 5.98 18.01 -1.06
C VAL A 357 7.03 16.90 -0.86
N GLU A 358 8.25 17.24 -0.44
CA GLU A 358 9.30 16.29 -0.08
C GLU A 358 8.86 15.42 1.09
N LEU A 359 8.28 16.00 2.14
CA LEU A 359 7.82 15.26 3.31
C LEU A 359 6.71 14.27 2.94
N GLN A 360 5.73 14.70 2.13
CA GLN A 360 4.69 13.84 1.58
C GLN A 360 5.24 12.74 0.64
N ALA A 361 6.32 13.04 -0.09
CA ALA A 361 6.96 12.06 -0.95
C ALA A 361 7.68 10.99 -0.12
N HIS A 362 8.55 11.38 0.83
CA HIS A 362 9.28 10.47 1.70
C HIS A 362 8.37 9.65 2.60
N TYR A 363 7.31 10.27 3.11
CA TYR A 363 6.34 9.65 4.00
C TYR A 363 4.94 9.87 3.44
N LYS A 364 4.48 8.90 2.64
CA LYS A 364 3.15 8.93 2.02
C LYS A 364 2.08 9.19 3.08
N ASN A 365 1.19 10.14 2.80
CA ASN A 365 0.09 10.57 3.68
C ASN A 365 0.54 11.20 5.01
N SER A 366 1.77 11.73 5.09
CA SER A 366 2.25 12.46 6.28
C SER A 366 1.61 13.84 6.43
N ILE A 367 1.18 14.46 5.33
CA ILE A 367 0.56 15.78 5.36
C ILE A 367 -0.95 15.65 5.59
N ASN A 368 -1.40 16.01 6.80
CA ASN A 368 -2.82 16.18 7.11
C ASN A 368 -3.34 17.51 6.52
N LEU A 369 -4.04 17.43 5.39
CA LEU A 369 -4.60 18.60 4.71
C LEU A 369 -5.64 19.36 5.55
N LEU A 370 -6.37 18.71 6.47
CA LEU A 370 -7.32 19.41 7.32
C LEU A 370 -6.61 20.28 8.37
N GLU A 371 -5.55 19.78 9.00
CA GLU A 371 -4.71 20.59 9.89
C GLU A 371 -4.00 21.72 9.12
N LEU A 372 -3.54 21.44 7.89
CA LEU A 372 -2.94 22.46 7.04
C LEU A 372 -3.97 23.56 6.69
N LYS A 373 -5.23 23.19 6.44
CA LYS A 373 -6.34 24.15 6.23
C LYS A 373 -6.48 25.09 7.42
N GLU A 374 -6.56 24.53 8.62
CA GLU A 374 -6.69 25.31 9.86
C GLU A 374 -5.50 26.27 10.03
N CYS A 375 -4.28 25.80 9.79
CA CYS A 375 -3.07 26.62 9.81
C CYS A 375 -3.14 27.79 8.82
N LEU A 376 -3.60 27.56 7.58
CA LEU A 376 -3.70 28.58 6.54
C LEU A 376 -4.86 29.57 6.76
N GLN A 377 -5.90 29.18 7.50
CA GLN A 377 -7.05 30.05 7.83
C GLN A 377 -6.79 30.95 9.04
N GLN A 378 -5.79 30.65 9.86
CA GLN A 378 -5.45 31.43 11.04
C GLN A 378 -4.48 32.57 10.72
N ALA A 379 -4.68 33.70 11.40
CA ALA A 379 -3.70 34.80 11.42
C ALA A 379 -2.40 34.34 12.11
N PRO A 380 -1.23 34.93 11.77
CA PRO A 380 -1.04 36.06 10.85
C PRO A 380 -1.17 35.69 9.37
N PHE A 381 -1.66 36.66 8.58
CA PHE A 381 -1.68 36.64 7.11
C PHE A 381 -0.59 37.56 6.55
N GLY A 382 -0.20 37.38 5.29
CA GLY A 382 1.05 37.90 4.73
C GLY A 382 2.07 36.77 4.66
N LEU A 383 3.28 36.97 5.17
CA LEU A 383 4.29 35.91 5.25
C LEU A 383 3.80 34.78 6.18
N ALA A 384 3.61 33.60 5.61
CA ALA A 384 3.07 32.42 6.30
C ALA A 384 4.16 31.40 6.66
N GLU A 385 5.42 31.78 6.54
CA GLU A 385 6.58 30.90 6.67
C GLU A 385 6.69 30.26 8.05
N ASP A 386 6.59 31.06 9.10
CA ASP A 386 6.76 30.56 10.46
C ASP A 386 5.67 29.55 10.82
N LYS A 387 4.41 29.83 10.46
CA LYS A 387 3.29 28.94 10.79
C LYS A 387 3.31 27.64 10.00
N ILE A 388 3.70 27.68 8.72
CA ILE A 388 3.81 26.46 7.91
C ILE A 388 5.05 25.67 8.28
N ASN A 389 6.20 26.31 8.53
CA ASN A 389 7.38 25.59 9.04
C ASN A 389 7.11 24.98 10.41
N THR A 390 6.38 25.66 11.31
CA THR A 390 5.93 25.06 12.58
C THR A 390 5.06 23.82 12.35
N TYR A 391 4.17 23.85 11.37
CA TYR A 391 3.39 22.67 10.98
C TYR A 391 4.28 21.54 10.43
N ILE A 392 5.24 21.86 9.55
CA ILE A 392 6.21 20.89 9.01
C ILE A 392 7.01 20.25 10.15
N ASP A 393 7.56 21.05 11.05
CA ASP A 393 8.34 20.60 12.20
C ASP A 393 7.52 19.67 13.10
N LYS A 394 6.24 19.98 13.31
CA LYS A 394 5.30 19.11 14.05
C LYS A 394 5.14 17.76 13.36
N VAL A 395 4.98 17.73 12.03
CA VAL A 395 4.87 16.48 11.27
C VAL A 395 6.18 15.68 11.33
N GLU A 396 7.34 16.32 11.17
CA GLU A 396 8.64 15.66 11.29
C GLU A 396 8.88 15.08 12.68
N GLN A 397 8.58 15.84 13.73
CA GLN A 397 8.68 15.39 15.12
C GLN A 397 7.76 14.19 15.37
N SER A 398 6.55 14.22 14.83
CA SER A 398 5.58 13.14 14.87
C SER A 398 6.10 11.85 14.21
N ILE A 399 6.78 11.97 13.06
CA ILE A 399 7.43 10.85 12.36
C ILE A 399 8.62 10.31 13.15
N ARG A 400 9.49 11.19 13.67
CA ARG A 400 10.65 10.80 14.49
C ARG A 400 10.23 10.05 15.74
N LEU A 401 9.17 10.51 16.41
CA LEU A 401 8.59 9.84 17.58
C LEU A 401 8.14 8.41 17.24
N ARG A 402 7.39 8.24 16.15
CA ARG A 402 6.90 6.93 15.70
C ARG A 402 8.04 5.97 15.36
N SER A 403 9.03 6.44 14.62
CA SER A 403 10.22 5.65 14.29
C SER A 403 10.98 5.26 15.56
N HIS A 404 11.15 6.18 16.52
CA HIS A 404 11.77 5.90 17.81
C HIS A 404 11.02 4.80 18.59
N ILE A 405 9.70 4.87 18.66
CA ILE A 405 8.88 3.85 19.34
C ILE A 405 8.99 2.48 18.65
N ILE A 406 9.02 2.44 17.32
CA ILE A 406 9.23 1.19 16.57
C ILE A 406 10.60 0.58 16.92
N GLN A 407 11.67 1.38 16.90
CA GLN A 407 13.01 0.93 17.28
C GLN A 407 13.07 0.50 18.75
N LEU A 408 12.38 1.20 19.64
CA LEU A 408 12.30 0.83 21.04
C LEU A 408 11.67 -0.56 21.21
N VAL A 409 10.54 -0.83 20.54
CA VAL A 409 9.89 -2.15 20.60
C VAL A 409 10.84 -3.23 20.09
N LYS A 410 11.46 -3.01 18.92
CA LYS A 410 12.45 -3.93 18.33
C LYS A 410 13.59 -4.24 19.31
N ASN A 411 14.29 -3.21 19.77
CA ASN A 411 15.44 -3.34 20.66
C ASN A 411 15.05 -3.96 22.01
N TYR A 412 13.89 -3.61 22.56
CA TYR A 412 13.41 -4.17 23.81
C TYR A 412 13.20 -5.69 23.70
N LEU A 413 12.54 -6.15 22.63
CA LEU A 413 12.28 -7.58 22.40
C LEU A 413 13.57 -8.36 22.14
N GLU A 414 14.46 -7.82 21.31
CA GLU A 414 15.75 -8.43 21.01
C GLU A 414 16.63 -8.58 22.27
N ASN A 415 16.70 -7.54 23.11
CA ASN A 415 17.51 -7.57 24.32
C ASN A 415 16.93 -8.43 25.45
N SER A 416 15.61 -8.58 25.52
CA SER A 416 14.93 -9.35 26.57
C SER A 416 14.63 -10.80 26.17
N GLY A 417 14.70 -11.13 24.88
CA GLY A 417 14.41 -12.48 24.36
C GLY A 417 12.92 -12.86 24.42
N ILE A 418 12.01 -11.90 24.54
CA ILE A 418 10.56 -12.15 24.59
C ILE A 418 9.91 -11.85 23.23
N GLU A 419 8.79 -12.50 22.95
CA GLU A 419 8.09 -12.37 21.65
C GLU A 419 7.25 -11.09 21.52
N SER A 420 6.79 -10.53 22.64
CA SER A 420 5.98 -9.31 22.69
C SER A 420 6.13 -8.60 24.03
N ALA A 421 5.83 -7.30 24.08
CA ALA A 421 5.94 -6.47 25.29
C ALA A 421 4.66 -5.66 25.55
N GLY A 422 4.34 -5.44 26.83
CA GLY A 422 3.20 -4.60 27.24
C GLY A 422 3.57 -3.12 27.32
N VAL A 423 2.56 -2.24 27.30
CA VAL A 423 2.74 -0.79 27.26
C VAL A 423 3.58 -0.25 28.41
N GLU A 424 3.32 -0.67 29.65
CA GLU A 424 4.04 -0.16 30.84
C GLU A 424 5.54 -0.47 30.78
N ALA A 425 5.90 -1.67 30.31
CA ALA A 425 7.30 -2.08 30.17
C ALA A 425 8.00 -1.26 29.08
N LEU A 426 7.32 -1.06 27.94
CA LEU A 426 7.82 -0.22 26.86
C LEU A 426 7.93 1.25 27.30
N HIS A 427 6.99 1.77 28.07
CA HIS A 427 7.03 3.14 28.58
C HIS A 427 8.18 3.35 29.57
N GLY A 428 8.44 2.37 30.44
CA GLY A 428 9.63 2.37 31.29
C GLY A 428 10.94 2.39 30.49
N ALA A 429 11.04 1.54 29.46
CA ALA A 429 12.21 1.52 28.58
C ALA A 429 12.36 2.80 27.74
N TYR A 430 11.25 3.42 27.36
CA TYR A 430 11.21 4.66 26.58
C TYR A 430 11.95 5.79 27.28
N PHE A 431 11.71 6.01 28.58
CA PHE A 431 12.43 7.03 29.35
C PHE A 431 13.94 6.79 29.38
N GLY A 432 14.40 5.53 29.41
CA GLY A 432 15.82 5.18 29.38
C GLY A 432 16.48 5.27 28.00
N SER A 433 15.70 5.49 26.94
CA SER A 433 16.15 5.40 25.54
C SER A 433 16.50 6.75 24.89
N HIS A 434 16.59 7.84 25.66
CA HIS A 434 16.78 9.21 25.14
C HIS A 434 15.71 9.60 24.09
N PRO A 435 14.43 9.63 24.49
CA PRO A 435 13.33 9.85 23.55
C PRO A 435 13.31 11.26 22.96
N PRO A 436 12.76 11.44 21.74
CA PRO A 436 12.68 12.75 21.08
C PRO A 436 11.75 13.73 21.81
N GLN A 437 10.76 13.22 22.54
CA GLN A 437 9.89 14.01 23.41
C GLN A 437 9.32 13.15 24.56
N PRO A 438 8.97 13.74 25.71
CA PRO A 438 8.25 13.01 26.75
C PRO A 438 6.81 12.71 26.30
N ILE A 439 6.33 11.50 26.59
CA ILE A 439 4.93 11.10 26.35
C ILE A 439 4.39 10.38 27.58
N LYS A 440 3.06 10.40 27.75
CA LYS A 440 2.39 9.66 28.84
C LYS A 440 2.08 8.23 28.40
N THR A 441 1.88 7.32 29.35
CA THR A 441 1.53 5.92 29.05
C THR A 441 0.29 5.78 28.15
N PRO A 442 -0.82 6.53 28.35
CA PRO A 442 -1.96 6.47 27.44
C PRO A 442 -1.64 6.94 26.02
N GLU A 443 -0.78 7.95 25.88
CA GLU A 443 -0.36 8.46 24.57
C GLU A 443 0.53 7.44 23.85
N MET A 444 1.45 6.79 24.57
CA MET A 444 2.22 5.67 24.04
C MET A 444 1.30 4.53 23.58
N HIS A 445 0.28 4.20 24.36
CA HIS A 445 -0.69 3.17 23.99
C HIS A 445 -1.41 3.50 22.68
N GLU A 446 -1.92 4.73 22.51
CA GLU A 446 -2.58 5.15 21.26
C GLU A 446 -1.62 5.09 20.06
N ILE A 447 -0.36 5.51 20.23
CA ILE A 447 0.65 5.41 19.16
C ILE A 447 0.96 3.94 18.83
N LEU A 448 1.10 3.06 19.82
CA LEU A 448 1.32 1.63 19.60
C LEU A 448 0.13 0.99 18.87
N ILE A 449 -1.11 1.39 19.20
CA ILE A 449 -2.31 0.99 18.45
C ILE A 449 -2.22 1.48 17.01
N GLU A 450 -1.97 2.77 16.79
CA GLU A 450 -1.82 3.38 15.47
C GLU A 450 -0.81 2.60 14.63
N LEU A 451 0.38 2.33 15.18
CA LEU A 451 1.47 1.61 14.52
C LEU A 451 1.20 0.12 14.30
N SER A 452 0.26 -0.45 15.06
CA SER A 452 -0.22 -1.83 14.90
C SER A 452 -1.42 -1.99 13.97
N SER A 453 -1.98 -0.87 13.52
CA SER A 453 -3.11 -0.86 12.59
C SER A 453 -2.71 -1.50 11.26
N PRO A 454 -3.62 -2.24 10.59
CA PRO A 454 -3.41 -2.70 9.22
C PRO A 454 -3.04 -1.59 8.23
N LEU A 455 -3.41 -0.34 8.52
CA LEU A 455 -3.11 0.82 7.67
C LEU A 455 -1.66 1.30 7.75
N THR A 456 -0.95 1.02 8.86
CA THR A 456 0.44 1.44 9.07
C THR A 456 1.39 0.24 9.10
N GLY A 457 1.03 -0.82 9.83
CA GLY A 457 1.67 -2.13 9.82
C GLY A 457 3.15 -2.13 10.21
N TYR A 458 3.58 -1.28 11.15
CA TYR A 458 4.96 -1.29 11.65
C TYR A 458 5.15 -2.23 12.83
N LEU A 459 4.10 -2.39 13.63
CA LEU A 459 4.04 -3.28 14.79
C LEU A 459 2.87 -4.26 14.63
N GLY A 460 2.90 -5.34 15.38
CA GLY A 460 1.76 -6.22 15.59
C GLY A 460 1.21 -6.04 17.01
N ARG A 461 -0.08 -6.37 17.20
CA ARG A 461 -0.78 -6.26 18.49
C ARG A 461 -1.46 -7.57 18.84
N ILE A 462 -1.27 -8.01 20.08
CA ILE A 462 -2.02 -9.08 20.73
C ILE A 462 -3.01 -8.40 21.67
N LYS A 463 -4.28 -8.38 21.27
CA LYS A 463 -5.34 -7.70 21.99
C LYS A 463 -5.74 -8.49 23.24
N SER A 464 -5.85 -7.82 24.37
CA SER A 464 -6.37 -8.39 25.62
C SER A 464 -7.84 -8.01 25.84
N SER A 465 -8.45 -8.59 26.88
CA SER A 465 -9.80 -8.26 27.36
C SER A 465 -9.90 -6.84 27.92
N ASP A 466 -8.77 -6.25 28.33
CA ASP A 466 -8.62 -4.87 28.76
C ASP A 466 -7.52 -4.17 27.96
N CYS A 467 -7.76 -2.91 27.54
CA CYS A 467 -6.79 -2.14 26.74
C CYS A 467 -5.42 -1.99 27.43
N LYS A 468 -5.33 -2.21 28.75
CA LYS A 468 -4.09 -2.09 29.52
C LYS A 468 -3.15 -3.27 29.37
N SER A 469 -3.65 -4.44 28.96
CA SER A 469 -2.86 -5.66 28.86
C SER A 469 -2.51 -6.02 27.41
N ASP A 470 -2.76 -5.09 26.48
CA ASP A 470 -2.34 -5.26 25.10
C ASP A 470 -0.82 -5.40 25.00
N ARG A 471 -0.40 -6.30 24.11
CA ARG A 471 1.02 -6.56 23.86
C ARG A 471 1.36 -6.25 22.42
N PHE A 472 2.57 -5.74 22.21
CA PHE A 472 3.05 -5.30 20.91
C PHE A 472 4.32 -6.04 20.53
N TYR A 473 4.48 -6.30 19.24
CA TYR A 473 5.66 -6.95 18.67
C TYR A 473 6.11 -6.26 17.38
N PHE A 474 7.39 -6.40 17.05
CA PHE A 474 7.97 -5.72 15.88
C PHE A 474 7.61 -6.45 14.56
N LEU A 475 7.30 -5.67 13.52
CA LEU A 475 7.11 -6.19 12.15
C LEU A 475 8.13 -5.63 11.17
N ARG A 476 8.29 -4.30 11.10
CA ARG A 476 9.20 -3.63 10.16
C ARG A 476 9.60 -2.23 10.64
N ASP A 477 10.72 -1.74 10.11
CA ASP A 477 11.25 -0.41 10.42
C ASP A 477 10.48 0.71 9.69
N LEU A 478 10.32 1.86 10.34
CA LEU A 478 10.02 3.14 9.70
C LEU A 478 11.33 3.89 9.50
N LEU A 479 11.82 3.89 8.26
CA LEU A 479 13.08 4.54 7.91
C LEU A 479 12.93 6.06 7.97
N ILE A 480 13.84 6.72 8.69
CA ILE A 480 13.94 8.18 8.66
C ILE A 480 14.88 8.56 7.51
N SER A 481 14.38 9.37 6.59
CA SER A 481 15.21 10.04 5.57
C SER A 481 15.96 11.17 6.26
N CYS A 482 17.30 11.08 6.29
CA CYS A 482 18.18 12.11 6.86
C CYS A 482 18.42 13.25 5.87
#